data_AF-A0A3S1YK06-F1
#
_entry.id   AF-A0A3S1YK06-F1
#
_cell.length_a   1.000
_cell.length_b   1.000
_cell.length_c   1.000
_cell.angle_alpha   90.00
_cell.angle_beta   90.00
_cell.angle_gamma   90.00
#
_symmetry.space_group_name_H-M   'P 1'
#
loop_
_entity.id
_entity.type
_entity.pdbx_description
1 polymer ?
#
loop_
_entity_poly.entity_id
_entity_poly.type
_entity_poly.pdbx_seq_one_letter_code
_entity_poly.pdbx_strand_id
1 'polypeptide(L)' 'VEIDYTAAQALIDTIRHCRDKGAVFAIARMESLRAQAALKRFGIADIVGAERIFHCVDAAIKSLGPGKPQLKEQDSMP' A
#
# COMPACT_ATOMS: atom_id res chain seq x y z
N VAL A 1 -14.03 11.50 1.86
CA VAL A 1 -14.47 10.17 2.34
C VAL A 1 -13.48 9.75 3.40
N GLU A 2 -13.93 9.55 4.63
CA GLU A 2 -13.11 9.02 5.72
C GLU A 2 -13.26 7.49 5.73
N ILE A 3 -12.16 6.77 5.92
CA ILE A 3 -12.19 5.31 6.02
C ILE A 3 -12.67 4.97 7.43
N ASP A 4 -13.80 4.26 7.54
CA ASP A 4 -14.28 3.73 8.80
C ASP A 4 -13.52 2.44 9.21
N TYR A 5 -13.68 2.02 10.45
CA TYR A 5 -12.97 0.87 11.00
C TYR A 5 -13.27 -0.43 10.23
N THR A 6 -14.51 -0.61 9.77
CA THR A 6 -14.94 -1.81 9.03
C THR A 6 -14.28 -1.87 7.65
N ALA A 7 -14.25 -0.75 6.93
CA ALA A 7 -13.57 -0.64 5.64
C ALA A 7 -12.05 -0.84 5.78
N ALA A 8 -11.46 -0.31 6.87
CA ALA A 8 -10.05 -0.53 7.18
C ALA A 8 -9.74 -2.02 7.40
N GLN A 9 -10.57 -2.72 8.17
CA GLN A 9 -10.36 -4.15 8.46
C GLN A 9 -10.52 -5.01 7.19
N ALA A 10 -11.57 -4.75 6.40
CA ALA A 10 -11.76 -5.44 5.12
C ALA A 10 -10.58 -5.21 4.15
N LEU A 11 -10.01 -4.00 4.14
CA LEU A 11 -8.84 -3.68 3.34
C LEU A 11 -7.60 -4.47 3.81
N ILE A 12 -7.36 -4.57 5.12
CA ILE A 12 -6.27 -5.36 5.70
C ILE A 12 -6.35 -6.83 5.29
N ASP A 13 -7.54 -7.43 5.43
CA ASP A 13 -7.74 -8.84 5.12
C ASP A 13 -7.56 -9.10 3.61
N THR A 14 -8.01 -8.17 2.77
CA THR A 14 -7.79 -8.22 1.33
C THR A 14 -6.30 -8.15 0.97
N ILE A 15 -5.55 -7.23 1.60
CA ILE A 15 -4.10 -7.10 1.35
C ILE A 15 -3.37 -8.37 1.76
N ARG A 16 -3.70 -8.95 2.91
CA ARG A 16 -3.11 -10.21 3.39
C ARG A 16 -3.40 -11.35 2.43
N HIS A 17 -4.65 -11.49 2.00
CA HIS A 17 -5.06 -12.53 1.04
C HIS A 17 -4.35 -12.39 -0.31
N CYS A 18 -4.18 -11.16 -0.80
CA CYS A 18 -3.41 -10.92 -2.02
C CYS A 18 -1.94 -11.31 -1.85
N ARG A 19 -1.31 -10.93 -0.72
CA ARG A 19 0.10 -11.26 -0.43
C ARG A 19 0.32 -12.76 -0.29
N ASP A 20 -0.59 -13.48 0.36
CA ASP A 20 -0.54 -14.94 0.53
C ASP A 20 -0.54 -15.66 -0.84
N LYS A 21 -1.27 -15.11 -1.81
CA LYS A 21 -1.29 -15.60 -3.20
C LYS A 21 -0.13 -15.11 -4.06
N GLY A 22 0.84 -14.39 -3.48
CA GLY A 22 1.98 -13.83 -4.20
C GLY A 22 1.65 -12.60 -5.06
N ALA A 23 0.48 -12.00 -4.89
CA ALA A 23 0.09 -10.78 -5.61
C ALA A 23 0.65 -9.53 -4.90
N VAL A 24 1.08 -8.56 -5.72
CA VAL A 24 1.55 -7.26 -5.23
C VAL A 24 0.35 -6.32 -5.08
N PHE A 25 0.22 -5.69 -3.90
CA PHE A 25 -0.85 -4.74 -3.60
C PHE A 25 -0.29 -3.31 -3.52
N ALA A 26 -1.05 -2.33 -4.04
CA ALA A 26 -0.72 -0.92 -3.97
C ALA A 26 -1.96 -0.05 -3.99
N ILE A 27 -1.86 1.13 -3.37
CA ILE A 27 -2.95 2.11 -3.28
C ILE A 27 -2.59 3.31 -4.15
N ALA A 28 -3.48 3.70 -5.05
CA ALA A 28 -3.31 4.86 -5.92
C ALA A 28 -4.38 5.94 -5.64
N ARG A 29 -4.18 7.14 -6.20
CA ARG A 29 -5.05 8.32 -5.99
C ARG A 29 -5.16 8.74 -4.53
N MET A 30 -4.08 8.60 -3.77
CA MET A 30 -4.06 9.08 -2.41
C MET A 30 -3.82 10.59 -2.33
N GLU A 31 -4.87 11.34 -2.62
CA GLU A 31 -4.89 12.81 -2.69
C GLU A 31 -5.22 13.45 -1.33
N SER A 32 -5.92 12.71 -0.46
CA SER A 32 -6.35 13.24 0.83
C SER A 32 -5.34 12.93 1.94
N LEU A 33 -4.86 14.00 2.60
CA LEU A 33 -4.08 13.88 3.84
C LEU A 33 -4.84 13.13 4.93
N ARG A 34 -6.18 13.26 4.97
CA ARG A 34 -7.02 12.52 5.93
C ARG A 34 -7.04 11.02 5.66
N ALA A 35 -7.09 10.62 4.40
CA ALA A 35 -7.03 9.21 4.03
C ALA A 35 -5.65 8.60 4.31
N GLN A 36 -4.57 9.34 4.08
CA GLN A 36 -3.23 8.91 4.51
C GLN A 36 -3.12 8.77 6.03
N ALA A 37 -3.64 9.74 6.78
CA ALA A 37 -3.66 9.67 8.24
C ALA A 37 -4.49 8.48 8.75
N ALA A 38 -5.62 8.16 8.10
CA ALA A 38 -6.42 6.99 8.41
C ALA A 38 -5.63 5.69 8.13
N LEU A 39 -5.01 5.55 6.95
CA LEU A 39 -4.18 4.39 6.61
C LEU A 39 -3.03 4.18 7.61
N LYS A 40 -2.40 5.27 8.05
CA LYS A 40 -1.35 5.23 9.08
C LYS A 40 -1.91 4.85 10.45
N ARG A 41 -3.05 5.41 10.84
CA ARG A 41 -3.74 5.12 12.11
C ARG A 41 -4.18 3.66 12.21
N PHE A 42 -4.59 3.05 11.09
CA PHE A 42 -5.00 1.65 11.03
C PHE A 42 -3.84 0.68 10.74
N GLY A 43 -2.59 1.16 10.61
CA GLY A 43 -1.42 0.33 10.31
C GLY A 43 -1.41 -0.26 8.89
N ILE A 44 -2.31 0.19 8.01
CA ILE A 44 -2.41 -0.29 6.63
C ILE A 44 -1.21 0.18 5.82
N ALA A 45 -0.70 1.38 6.11
CA ALA A 45 0.49 1.92 5.47
C ALA A 45 1.72 1.03 5.69
N ASP A 46 1.86 0.42 6.88
CA ASP A 46 2.96 -0.48 7.18
C ASP A 46 2.78 -1.86 6.52
N ILE A 47 1.53 -2.35 6.43
CA ILE A 47 1.22 -3.63 5.78
C ILE A 47 1.44 -3.54 4.27
N VAL A 48 1.00 -2.46 3.63
CA VAL A 48 1.18 -2.22 2.18
C VAL A 48 2.63 -1.83 1.86
N GLY A 49 3.28 -1.12 2.78
CA GLY A 49 4.56 -0.44 2.57
C GLY A 49 4.30 0.97 2.02
N ALA A 50 4.85 1.98 2.69
CA ALA A 50 4.67 3.38 2.32
C ALA A 50 5.08 3.67 0.87
N GLU A 51 6.06 2.93 0.34
CA GLU A 51 6.54 3.03 -1.04
C GLU A 51 5.52 2.54 -2.11
N ARG A 52 4.43 1.90 -1.68
CA ARG A 52 3.35 1.40 -2.55
C ARG A 52 2.07 2.24 -2.43
N ILE A 53 2.16 3.43 -1.84
CA ILE A 53 1.10 4.42 -1.79
C ILE A 53 1.42 5.53 -2.78
N PHE A 54 0.56 5.73 -3.76
CA PHE A 54 0.77 6.65 -4.87
C PHE A 54 -0.31 7.71 -4.94
N HIS A 55 0.09 8.91 -5.36
CA HIS A 55 -0.83 10.01 -5.61
C HIS A 55 -1.66 9.83 -6.89
N CYS A 56 -1.22 9.00 -7.83
CA CYS A 56 -1.95 8.71 -9.07
C CYS A 56 -1.71 7.28 -9.56
N VAL A 57 -2.60 6.80 -10.44
CA VAL A 57 -2.52 5.45 -11.02
C VAL A 57 -1.29 5.32 -11.93
N ASP A 58 -0.98 6.36 -12.69
CA ASP A 58 0.19 6.38 -13.58
C ASP A 58 1.51 6.14 -12.82
N ALA A 59 1.70 6.80 -11.67
CA ALA A 59 2.86 6.56 -10.81
C ALA A 59 2.89 5.13 -10.25
N ALA A 60 1.73 4.56 -9.90
CA ALA A 60 1.64 3.18 -9.43
C ALA A 60 2.05 2.19 -10.52
N ILE A 61 1.53 2.35 -11.74
CA ILE A 61 1.87 1.48 -12.88
C ILE A 61 3.34 1.64 -13.27
N LYS A 62 3.90 2.86 -13.25
CA LYS A 62 5.33 3.08 -13.52
C LYS A 62 6.26 2.48 -12.46
N SER A 63 5.79 2.35 -11.22
CA SER A 63 6.55 1.75 -10.12
C SER A 63 6.44 0.22 -10.10
N LEU A 64 5.25 -0.32 -10.39
CA LEU A 64 4.90 -1.75 -10.24
C LEU A 64 4.75 -2.51 -11.56
N GLY A 65 4.90 -1.82 -12.69
CA GLY A 65 4.78 -2.41 -14.01
C GLY A 65 5.79 -3.54 -14.24
N PRO A 66 5.49 -4.45 -15.19
CA PRO A 66 6.34 -5.60 -15.48
C PRO A 66 7.72 -5.09 -15.95
N GLY A 67 8.75 -5.28 -15.12
CA GLY A 67 10.13 -4.88 -15.44
C GLY A 67 10.88 -4.11 -14.36
N LYS A 68 10.26 -3.75 -13.22
CA LYS A 68 10.99 -3.14 -12.10
C LYS A 68 11.26 -4.15 -10.97
N PRO A 69 12.52 -4.31 -10.51
CA PRO A 69 12.81 -5.08 -9.32
C PRO A 69 12.09 -4.42 -8.13
N GLN A 70 11.34 -5.22 -7.37
CA GLN A 70 10.89 -4.81 -6.04
C GLN A 70 12.15 -4.39 -5.27
N LEU A 71 12.23 -3.11 -4.87
CA LEU A 71 13.31 -2.63 -4.00
C LEU A 71 13.22 -3.45 -2.71
N LYS A 72 14.07 -4.47 -2.65
CA LYS A 72 14.31 -5.31 -1.49
C LYS A 72 15.42 -4.57 -0.74
N GLU A 73 15.05 -3.64 0.12
CA GLU A 73 16.04 -2.99 1.00
C GLU A 73 15.53 -2.98 2.44
N GLN A 74 15.50 -4.17 3.02
CA GLN A 74 15.55 -4.40 4.47
C GLN A 74 16.37 -5.67 4.68
N ASP A 75 17.68 -5.60 4.41
CA ASP A 75 18.68 -6.40 5.11
C ASP A 75 20.09 -5.97 4.67
N SER A 76 20.63 -4.94 5.33
CA SER A 76 22.07 -4.79 5.63
C SER A 76 22.33 -3.44 6.28
N MET A 77 22.31 -3.44 7.61
CA MET A 77 23.17 -2.58 8.42
C MET A 77 24.08 -3.55 9.19
N PRO A 78 25.38 -3.27 9.25
CA PRO A 78 25.88 -2.26 10.18
C PRO A 78 26.78 -1.19 9.56
#